data_AF-A0A848LY47-F1
#
_entry.id   AF-A0A848LY47-F1
#
_cell.length_a   1.000
_cell.length_b   1.000
_cell.length_c   1.000
_cell.angle_alpha   90.00
_cell.angle_beta   90.00
_cell.angle_gamma   90.00
#
_symmetry.space_group_name_H-M   'P 1'
#
loop_
_entity.id
_entity.type
_entity.pdbx_description
1 polymer ?
#
loop_
_entity_poly.entity_id
_entity_poly.type
_entity_poly.pdbx_seq_one_letter_code
_entity_poly.pdbx_strand_id
1 'polypeptide(L)'
;MPKKAWFDKLWSRVGTAENERWYVVGAQLVAILTFFLALLTTFIGEQRLRQEAISNTRAELRAVLQRLYTLPAEDVKLRLQISAETGTSQPSPVGGYVIAEQHMLIRHASELLAELRELNGQVYSIEYGLVAHGLIFQGDFNQAEALFKEALEGKKNVIDEVVALRGLAAIAFTRGDLTKGRETYERTIEVTTRHAPSPDYAVRTNAETYLLWTQTELLQAECIPALQQLQSGLQLVAQVKPGLREGMKEQFDQLIAPFRVVCASLQLPPGVGGSGRD
;
A
#
# COMPACT_ATOMS: atom_id res chain seq x y z
N MET A 1 -43.47 48.65 13.14
CA MET A 1 -43.73 47.94 11.87
C MET A 1 -43.48 48.88 10.70
N PRO A 2 -42.47 48.61 9.85
CA PRO A 2 -42.57 48.97 8.42
C PRO A 2 -41.91 47.88 7.53
N LYS A 3 -42.67 46.87 7.10
CA LYS A 3 -42.21 45.87 6.10
C LYS A 3 -42.84 46.05 4.71
N LYS A 4 -43.87 46.89 4.56
CA LYS A 4 -44.56 47.13 3.28
C LYS A 4 -43.86 48.14 2.37
N ALA A 5 -43.29 49.21 2.94
CA ALA A 5 -42.74 50.32 2.16
C ALA A 5 -41.54 49.96 1.25
N TRP A 6 -40.76 48.93 1.60
CA TRP A 6 -39.65 48.47 0.76
C TRP A 6 -40.14 47.63 -0.44
N PHE A 7 -41.16 46.78 -0.23
CA PHE A 7 -41.78 46.00 -1.31
C PHE A 7 -42.49 46.90 -2.33
N ASP A 8 -43.20 47.93 -1.85
CA ASP A 8 -43.91 48.86 -2.74
C ASP A 8 -42.95 49.72 -3.58
N LYS A 9 -41.77 50.03 -3.04
CA LYS A 9 -40.72 50.79 -3.74
C LYS A 9 -39.91 49.92 -4.73
N LEU A 10 -39.85 48.61 -4.49
CA LEU A 10 -39.26 47.65 -5.42
C LEU A 10 -40.16 47.47 -6.66
N TRP A 11 -41.48 47.44 -6.46
CA TRP A 11 -42.46 47.25 -7.54
C TRP A 11 -42.79 48.54 -8.31
N SER A 12 -42.65 49.73 -7.70
CA SER A 12 -42.91 50.99 -8.40
C SER A 12 -41.91 51.32 -9.51
N ARG A 13 -40.72 50.71 -9.51
CA ARG A 13 -39.74 50.83 -10.60
C ARG A 13 -39.94 49.81 -11.73
N VAL A 14 -40.82 48.82 -11.53
CA VAL A 14 -41.12 47.78 -12.54
C VAL A 14 -42.31 48.19 -13.42
N GLY A 15 -43.08 49.21 -13.02
CA GLY A 15 -44.40 49.53 -13.58
C GLY A 15 -44.48 50.56 -14.72
N THR A 16 -43.39 51.07 -15.29
CA THR A 16 -43.46 52.08 -16.37
C THR A 16 -42.62 51.72 -17.59
N ALA A 17 -42.90 50.56 -18.18
CA ALA A 17 -42.49 50.24 -19.54
C ALA A 17 -43.74 49.93 -20.37
N GLU A 18 -44.03 50.80 -21.33
CA GLU A 18 -45.07 50.66 -22.34
C GLU A 18 -44.96 49.31 -23.06
N ASN A 19 -46.05 48.54 -22.95
CA ASN A 19 -46.57 47.51 -23.84
C ASN A 19 -45.67 47.03 -25.01
N GLU A 20 -44.81 46.05 -24.73
CA GLU A 20 -44.55 44.81 -25.50
C GLU A 20 -43.26 44.19 -24.95
N ARG A 21 -43.25 42.87 -24.66
CA ARG A 21 -42.09 42.05 -24.26
C ARG A 21 -41.87 41.73 -22.76
N TRP A 22 -42.74 42.13 -21.82
CA TRP A 22 -42.62 41.64 -20.44
C TRP A 22 -42.72 40.11 -20.35
N TYR A 23 -43.58 39.51 -21.20
CA TYR A 23 -43.73 38.06 -21.33
C TYR A 23 -42.50 37.41 -21.99
N VAL A 24 -41.77 38.13 -22.85
CA VAL A 24 -40.53 37.64 -23.47
C VAL A 24 -39.41 37.62 -22.44
N VAL A 25 -39.26 38.70 -21.65
CA VAL A 25 -38.26 38.76 -20.56
C VAL A 25 -38.59 37.72 -19.49
N GLY A 26 -39.87 37.58 -19.11
CA GLY A 26 -40.32 36.55 -18.18
C GLY A 26 -40.07 35.12 -18.69
N ALA A 27 -40.39 34.85 -19.97
CA ALA A 27 -40.13 33.55 -20.58
C ALA A 27 -38.64 33.24 -20.72
N GLN A 28 -37.81 34.24 -21.03
CA GLN A 28 -36.34 34.09 -21.06
C GLN A 28 -35.79 33.73 -19.68
N LEU A 29 -36.28 34.37 -18.61
CA LEU A 29 -35.87 34.03 -17.24
C LEU A 29 -36.26 32.60 -16.85
N VAL A 30 -37.46 32.14 -17.22
CA VAL A 30 -37.90 30.76 -16.99
C VAL A 30 -37.03 29.77 -17.77
N ALA A 31 -36.73 30.05 -19.05
CA ALA A 31 -35.88 29.20 -19.86
C ALA A 31 -34.44 29.10 -19.33
N ILE A 32 -33.89 30.22 -18.85
CA ILE A 32 -32.57 30.25 -18.19
C ILE A 32 -32.62 29.41 -16.90
N LEU A 33 -33.66 29.57 -16.09
CA LEU A 33 -33.83 28.80 -14.85
C LEU A 33 -33.93 27.30 -15.12
N THR A 34 -34.74 26.87 -16.10
CA THR A 34 -34.88 25.45 -16.45
C THR A 34 -33.61 24.88 -17.04
N PHE A 35 -32.85 25.66 -17.82
CA PHE A 35 -31.53 25.27 -18.31
C PHE A 35 -30.55 25.03 -17.15
N PHE A 36 -30.46 25.95 -16.18
CA PHE A 36 -29.61 25.76 -15.00
C PHE A 36 -30.09 24.61 -14.12
N LEU A 37 -31.39 24.40 -13.98
CA LEU A 37 -31.94 23.25 -13.26
C LEU A 37 -31.54 21.94 -13.93
N ALA A 38 -31.63 21.86 -15.27
CA ALA A 38 -31.22 20.68 -16.03
C ALA A 38 -29.71 20.42 -15.90
N LEU A 39 -28.87 21.47 -16.00
CA LEU A 39 -27.43 21.36 -15.76
C LEU A 39 -27.13 20.87 -14.34
N LEU A 40 -27.85 21.40 -13.34
CA LEU A 40 -27.69 21.00 -11.95
C LEU A 40 -28.07 19.53 -11.74
N THR A 41 -29.17 19.05 -12.34
CA THR A 41 -29.58 17.66 -12.21
C THR A 41 -28.61 16.71 -12.91
N THR A 42 -28.08 17.09 -14.08
CA THR A 42 -27.05 16.31 -14.77
C THR A 42 -25.77 16.24 -13.96
N PHE A 43 -25.30 17.38 -13.43
CA PHE A 43 -24.10 17.43 -12.59
C PHE A 43 -24.26 16.59 -11.31
N ILE A 44 -25.40 16.68 -10.62
CA ILE A 44 -25.69 15.85 -9.44
C ILE A 44 -25.78 14.37 -9.83
N GLY A 45 -26.35 14.06 -11.00
CA GLY A 45 -26.42 12.69 -11.54
C GLY A 45 -25.03 12.09 -11.74
N GLU A 46 -24.13 12.80 -12.41
CA GLU A 46 -22.74 12.37 -12.61
C GLU A 46 -21.98 12.22 -11.29
N GLN A 47 -22.17 13.16 -10.35
CA GLN A 47 -21.55 13.06 -9.03
C GLN A 47 -22.01 11.83 -8.26
N ARG A 48 -23.31 11.49 -8.32
CA ARG A 48 -23.85 10.28 -7.70
C ARG A 48 -23.28 9.03 -8.34
N LEU A 49 -23.28 8.95 -9.67
CA LEU A 49 -22.71 7.82 -10.41
C LEU A 49 -21.23 7.62 -10.08
N ARG A 50 -20.47 8.72 -9.96
CA ARG A 50 -19.07 8.68 -9.55
C ARG A 50 -18.89 8.16 -8.13
N GLN A 51 -19.70 8.64 -7.18
CA GLN A 51 -19.66 8.15 -5.79
C GLN A 51 -20.03 6.67 -5.69
N GLU A 52 -21.01 6.23 -6.49
CA GLU A 52 -21.42 4.83 -6.58
C GLU A 52 -20.29 3.96 -7.17
N ALA A 53 -19.65 4.41 -8.24
CA ALA A 53 -18.48 3.75 -8.80
C ALA A 53 -17.36 3.61 -7.76
N ILE A 54 -16.96 4.71 -7.09
CA ILE A 54 -15.94 4.68 -6.02
C ILE A 54 -16.31 3.67 -4.93
N SER A 55 -17.57 3.67 -4.49
CA SER A 55 -18.05 2.76 -3.45
C SER A 55 -17.97 1.29 -3.89
N ASN A 56 -18.33 1.00 -5.14
CA ASN A 56 -18.28 -0.35 -5.71
C ASN A 56 -16.83 -0.82 -5.88
N THR A 57 -15.96 -0.02 -6.51
CA THR A 57 -14.54 -0.33 -6.67
C THR A 57 -13.86 -0.52 -5.31
N ARG A 58 -14.21 0.28 -4.30
CA ARG A 58 -13.75 0.09 -2.91
C ARG A 58 -14.22 -1.20 -2.27
N ALA A 59 -15.46 -1.63 -2.52
CA ALA A 59 -15.99 -2.87 -1.99
C ALA A 59 -15.29 -4.07 -2.65
N GLU A 60 -15.08 -4.00 -3.95
CA GLU A 60 -14.37 -5.02 -4.72
C GLU A 60 -12.91 -5.14 -4.29
N LEU A 61 -12.19 -4.01 -4.17
CA LEU A 61 -10.82 -4.00 -3.69
C LEU A 61 -10.71 -4.67 -2.31
N ARG A 62 -11.61 -4.33 -1.38
CA ARG A 62 -11.62 -4.97 -0.05
C ARG A 62 -11.82 -6.48 -0.14
N ALA A 63 -12.69 -6.96 -1.04
CA ALA A 63 -12.91 -8.39 -1.25
C ALA A 63 -11.65 -9.09 -1.80
N VAL A 64 -10.98 -8.47 -2.79
CA VAL A 64 -9.73 -8.98 -3.37
C VAL A 64 -8.62 -9.03 -2.32
N LEU A 65 -8.43 -7.94 -1.55
CA LEU A 65 -7.42 -7.88 -0.49
C LEU A 65 -7.71 -8.90 0.62
N GLN A 66 -8.98 -9.11 0.97
CA GLN A 66 -9.36 -10.15 1.92
C GLN A 66 -9.03 -11.55 1.39
N ARG A 67 -9.29 -11.82 0.10
CA ARG A 67 -8.94 -13.11 -0.51
C ARG A 67 -7.42 -13.33 -0.52
N LEU A 68 -6.64 -12.30 -0.86
CA LEU A 68 -5.18 -12.35 -0.79
C LEU A 68 -4.67 -12.66 0.62
N TYR A 69 -5.36 -12.17 1.65
CA TYR A 69 -5.01 -12.43 3.04
C TYR A 69 -5.34 -13.86 3.50
N THR A 70 -6.46 -14.44 3.08
CA THR A 70 -6.85 -15.79 3.52
C THR A 70 -6.17 -16.91 2.75
N LEU A 71 -5.74 -16.63 1.51
CA LEU A 71 -5.20 -17.62 0.58
C LEU A 71 -4.02 -18.44 1.15
N PRO A 72 -3.00 -17.85 1.81
CA PRO A 72 -1.89 -18.63 2.36
C PRO A 72 -2.31 -19.62 3.46
N ALA A 73 -3.28 -19.24 4.30
CA ALA A 73 -3.77 -20.11 5.38
C ALA A 73 -4.57 -21.30 4.82
N GLU A 74 -5.37 -21.06 3.79
CA GLU A 74 -6.11 -22.11 3.08
C GLU A 74 -5.16 -23.08 2.37
N ASP A 75 -4.11 -22.57 1.74
CA ASP A 75 -3.08 -23.35 1.07
C ASP A 75 -2.33 -24.29 2.04
N VAL A 76 -1.93 -23.79 3.23
CA VAL A 76 -1.34 -24.62 4.28
C VAL A 76 -2.31 -25.72 4.73
N LYS A 77 -3.58 -25.37 4.99
CA LYS A 77 -4.59 -26.34 5.41
C LYS A 77 -4.79 -27.44 4.36
N LEU A 78 -4.88 -27.06 3.09
CA LEU A 78 -5.08 -27.99 1.98
C LEU A 78 -3.87 -28.94 1.81
N ARG A 79 -2.64 -28.42 1.91
CA ARG A 79 -1.44 -29.26 1.92
C ARG A 79 -1.42 -30.27 3.06
N LEU A 80 -1.80 -29.85 4.27
CA LEU A 80 -1.86 -30.74 5.44
C LEU A 80 -2.90 -31.85 5.25
N GLN A 81 -4.07 -31.52 4.69
CA GLN A 81 -5.11 -32.52 4.37
C GLN A 81 -4.62 -33.54 3.35
N ILE A 82 -4.03 -33.08 2.24
CA ILE A 82 -3.49 -33.97 1.20
C ILE A 82 -2.38 -34.86 1.75
N SER A 83 -1.49 -34.31 2.59
CA SER A 83 -0.43 -35.08 3.23
C SER A 83 -1.00 -36.16 4.16
N ALA A 84 -2.06 -35.84 4.91
CA ALA A 84 -2.72 -36.79 5.81
C ALA A 84 -3.44 -37.92 5.04
N GLU A 85 -4.06 -37.61 3.90
CA GLU A 85 -4.83 -38.58 3.10
C GLU A 85 -3.94 -39.48 2.24
N THR A 86 -2.91 -38.93 1.61
CA THR A 86 -2.07 -39.67 0.65
C THR A 86 -0.89 -40.38 1.30
N GLY A 87 -0.52 -40.01 2.53
CA GLY A 87 0.70 -40.48 3.20
C GLY A 87 1.98 -40.05 2.48
N THR A 88 1.90 -39.17 1.48
CA THR A 88 3.05 -38.68 0.72
C THR A 88 3.39 -37.24 1.11
N SER A 89 4.68 -36.96 1.26
CA SER A 89 5.23 -35.61 1.41
C SER A 89 5.54 -34.95 0.05
N GLN A 90 5.01 -35.52 -1.05
CA GLN A 90 5.27 -35.02 -2.40
C GLN A 90 4.68 -33.61 -2.56
N PRO A 91 5.33 -32.72 -3.33
CA PRO A 91 4.79 -31.40 -3.60
C PRO A 91 3.45 -31.52 -4.33
N SER A 92 2.36 -31.15 -3.66
CA SER A 92 1.04 -31.10 -4.27
C SER A 92 0.98 -30.00 -5.34
N PRO A 93 0.37 -30.23 -6.52
CA PRO A 93 0.21 -29.20 -7.55
C PRO A 93 -0.64 -28.00 -7.08
N VAL A 94 -1.34 -28.14 -5.95
CA VAL A 94 -2.09 -27.08 -5.26
C VAL A 94 -1.28 -25.79 -5.12
N GLY A 95 0.01 -25.88 -4.76
CA GLY A 95 0.83 -24.68 -4.58
C GLY A 95 0.95 -23.83 -5.85
N GLY A 96 1.00 -24.46 -7.04
CA GLY A 96 1.06 -23.75 -8.31
C GLY A 96 -0.25 -23.00 -8.62
N TYR A 97 -1.40 -23.60 -8.33
CA TYR A 97 -2.70 -22.95 -8.51
C TYR A 97 -2.89 -21.78 -7.55
N VAL A 98 -2.44 -21.93 -6.30
CA VAL A 98 -2.46 -20.86 -5.30
C VAL A 98 -1.61 -19.66 -5.75
N ILE A 99 -0.42 -19.91 -6.28
CA ILE A 99 0.44 -18.86 -6.83
C ILE A 99 -0.24 -18.18 -8.03
N ALA A 100 -0.86 -18.96 -8.93
CA ALA A 100 -1.57 -18.40 -10.08
C ALA A 100 -2.77 -17.53 -9.66
N GLU A 101 -3.54 -17.98 -8.67
CA GLU A 101 -4.64 -17.21 -8.09
C GLU A 101 -4.12 -15.92 -7.45
N GLN A 102 -3.08 -16.00 -6.62
CA GLN A 102 -2.44 -14.84 -6.02
C GLN A 102 -1.97 -13.84 -7.08
N HIS A 103 -1.42 -14.34 -8.19
CA HIS A 103 -0.95 -13.49 -9.28
C HIS A 103 -2.10 -12.69 -9.90
N MET A 104 -3.21 -13.37 -10.22
CA MET A 104 -4.40 -12.74 -10.78
C MET A 104 -5.01 -11.73 -9.81
N LEU A 105 -5.11 -12.07 -8.53
CA LEU A 105 -5.70 -11.19 -7.52
C LEU A 105 -4.88 -9.91 -7.31
N ILE A 106 -3.54 -9.98 -7.30
CA ILE A 106 -2.70 -8.79 -7.19
C ILE A 106 -2.81 -7.91 -8.43
N ARG A 107 -2.87 -8.48 -9.63
CA ARG A 107 -3.11 -7.70 -10.86
C ARG A 107 -4.47 -7.01 -10.81
N HIS A 108 -5.51 -7.75 -10.43
CA HIS A 108 -6.85 -7.17 -10.27
C HIS A 108 -6.85 -6.05 -9.22
N ALA A 109 -6.21 -6.26 -8.07
CA ALA A 109 -6.08 -5.22 -7.06
C ALA A 109 -5.37 -3.97 -7.63
N SER A 110 -4.33 -4.13 -8.45
CA SER A 110 -3.63 -2.99 -9.07
C SER A 110 -4.51 -2.21 -10.06
N GLU A 111 -5.37 -2.90 -10.81
CA GLU A 111 -6.32 -2.29 -11.73
C GLU A 111 -7.40 -1.51 -10.95
N LEU A 112 -7.92 -2.08 -9.86
CA LEU A 112 -8.87 -1.39 -8.97
C LEU A 112 -8.26 -0.15 -8.30
N LEU A 113 -6.97 -0.19 -7.95
CA LEU A 113 -6.26 1.00 -7.45
C LEU A 113 -6.17 2.09 -8.52
N ALA A 114 -5.85 1.73 -9.76
CA ALA A 114 -5.81 2.66 -10.88
C ALA A 114 -7.20 3.27 -11.16
N GLU A 115 -8.24 2.46 -11.16
CA GLU A 115 -9.63 2.91 -11.34
C GLU A 115 -10.07 3.86 -10.22
N LEU A 116 -9.80 3.53 -8.96
CA LEU A 116 -10.09 4.42 -7.83
C LEU A 116 -9.42 5.78 -8.02
N ARG A 117 -8.18 5.81 -8.50
CA ARG A 117 -7.46 7.05 -8.76
C ARG A 117 -8.10 7.87 -9.88
N GLU A 118 -8.48 7.25 -10.99
CA GLU A 118 -9.19 7.93 -12.09
C GLU A 118 -10.53 8.53 -11.62
N LEU A 119 -11.20 7.82 -10.72
CA LEU A 119 -12.42 8.27 -10.08
C LEU A 119 -12.18 9.33 -8.98
N ASN A 120 -10.95 9.80 -8.73
CA ASN A 120 -10.59 10.64 -7.57
C ASN A 120 -11.05 10.02 -6.23
N GLY A 121 -11.19 8.70 -6.18
CA GLY A 121 -11.37 7.94 -4.96
C GLY A 121 -10.08 7.95 -4.15
N GLN A 122 -10.22 8.02 -2.83
CA GLN A 122 -9.06 7.91 -1.96
C GLN A 122 -8.46 6.50 -2.10
N VAL A 123 -7.13 6.39 -2.08
CA VAL A 123 -6.39 5.15 -1.89
C VAL A 123 -5.49 5.33 -0.66
N TYR A 124 -5.40 4.31 0.19
CA TYR A 124 -4.55 4.36 1.39
C TYR A 124 -3.16 3.81 1.08
N SER A 125 -2.13 4.39 1.69
CA SER A 125 -0.73 3.99 1.52
C SER A 125 -0.48 2.51 1.77
N ILE A 126 -1.22 1.90 2.70
CA ILE A 126 -1.13 0.46 2.97
C ILE A 126 -1.70 -0.41 1.84
N GLU A 127 -2.71 0.07 1.10
CA GLU A 127 -3.26 -0.61 -0.07
C GLU A 127 -2.23 -0.59 -1.21
N TYR A 128 -1.60 0.57 -1.43
CA TYR A 128 -0.46 0.68 -2.37
C TYR A 128 0.67 -0.27 -1.98
N GLY A 129 1.10 -0.25 -0.72
CA GLY A 129 2.20 -1.09 -0.24
C GLY A 129 1.93 -2.57 -0.45
N LEU A 130 0.74 -3.06 -0.06
CA LEU A 130 0.38 -4.46 -0.20
C LEU A 130 0.39 -4.92 -1.67
N VAL A 131 -0.25 -4.17 -2.56
CA VAL A 131 -0.30 -4.50 -3.99
C VAL A 131 1.09 -4.40 -4.63
N ALA A 132 1.86 -3.35 -4.32
CA ALA A 132 3.21 -3.16 -4.83
C ALA A 132 4.16 -4.28 -4.40
N HIS A 133 4.10 -4.74 -3.15
CA HIS A 133 4.86 -5.91 -2.70
C HIS A 133 4.47 -7.16 -3.49
N GLY A 134 3.18 -7.39 -3.76
CA GLY A 134 2.75 -8.49 -4.61
C GLY A 134 3.30 -8.40 -6.04
N LEU A 135 3.34 -7.20 -6.61
CA LEU A 135 3.89 -6.96 -7.95
C LEU A 135 5.40 -7.22 -8.01
N ILE A 136 6.16 -6.91 -6.94
CA ILE A 136 7.57 -7.31 -6.82
C ILE A 136 7.71 -8.83 -6.96
N PHE A 137 6.89 -9.62 -6.26
CA PHE A 137 6.93 -11.08 -6.35
C PHE A 137 6.57 -11.63 -7.73
N GLN A 138 5.75 -10.89 -8.49
CA GLN A 138 5.42 -11.22 -9.89
C GLN A 138 6.50 -10.77 -10.88
N GLY A 139 7.49 -10.00 -10.44
CA GLY A 139 8.50 -9.39 -11.31
C GLY A 139 8.06 -8.11 -12.02
N ASP A 140 6.88 -7.56 -11.71
CA ASP A 140 6.43 -6.27 -12.25
C ASP A 140 6.95 -5.10 -11.41
N PHE A 141 8.26 -4.89 -11.49
CA PHE A 141 8.96 -3.84 -10.75
C PHE A 141 8.57 -2.43 -11.19
N ASN A 142 8.11 -2.26 -12.43
CA ASN A 142 7.71 -0.95 -12.96
C ASN A 142 6.42 -0.48 -12.31
N GLN A 143 5.39 -1.33 -12.29
CA GLN A 143 4.14 -0.98 -11.62
C GLN A 143 4.33 -0.88 -10.11
N ALA A 144 5.11 -1.79 -9.50
CA ALA A 144 5.42 -1.71 -8.07
C ALA A 144 6.09 -0.39 -7.69
N GLU A 145 7.08 0.07 -8.46
CA GLU A 145 7.77 1.33 -8.20
C GLU A 145 6.82 2.53 -8.29
N ALA A 146 5.93 2.54 -9.29
CA ALA A 146 4.93 3.59 -9.45
C ALA A 146 4.02 3.65 -8.21
N LEU A 147 3.47 2.51 -7.76
CA LEU A 147 2.62 2.46 -6.58
C LEU A 147 3.35 2.90 -5.30
N PHE A 148 4.62 2.54 -5.10
CA PHE A 148 5.37 3.02 -3.94
C PHE A 148 5.66 4.53 -4.00
N LYS A 149 5.92 5.10 -5.18
CA LYS A 149 6.06 6.56 -5.33
C LYS A 149 4.74 7.27 -5.00
N GLU A 150 3.63 6.75 -5.49
CA GLU A 150 2.30 7.28 -5.17
C GLU A 150 1.98 7.17 -3.67
N ALA A 151 2.37 6.07 -3.02
CA ALA A 151 2.27 5.92 -1.57
C ALA A 151 3.10 6.98 -0.82
N LEU A 152 4.29 7.34 -1.32
CA LEU A 152 5.13 8.39 -0.72
C LEU A 152 4.57 9.79 -0.92
N GLU A 153 3.89 10.05 -2.03
CA GLU A 153 3.20 11.33 -2.28
C GLU A 153 1.97 11.48 -1.37
N GLY A 154 1.23 10.39 -1.17
CA GLY A 154 0.02 10.33 -0.34
C GLY A 154 0.23 10.03 1.15
N LYS A 155 1.48 9.83 1.60
CA LYS A 155 1.78 9.39 2.98
C LYS A 155 1.17 10.31 4.03
N LYS A 156 0.59 9.74 5.08
CA LYS A 156 0.01 10.50 6.20
C LYS A 156 0.78 10.34 7.50
N ASN A 157 1.67 9.35 7.56
CA ASN A 157 2.40 8.98 8.76
C ASN A 157 3.73 8.31 8.38
N VAL A 158 4.54 8.02 9.39
CA VAL A 158 5.87 7.40 9.21
C VAL A 158 5.77 5.94 8.75
N ILE A 159 4.72 5.21 9.11
CA ILE A 159 4.53 3.82 8.68
C ILE A 159 4.43 3.75 7.15
N ASP A 160 3.59 4.63 6.57
CA ASP A 160 3.39 4.74 5.13
C ASP A 160 4.71 5.04 4.40
N GLU A 161 5.51 5.95 4.94
CA GLU A 161 6.81 6.33 4.37
C GLU A 161 7.80 5.18 4.42
N VAL A 162 7.90 4.50 5.56
CA VAL A 162 8.84 3.40 5.77
C VAL A 162 8.54 2.22 4.85
N VAL A 163 7.26 1.83 4.72
CA VAL A 163 6.86 0.74 3.82
C VAL A 163 7.25 1.06 2.39
N ALA A 164 6.96 2.27 1.93
CA ALA A 164 7.25 2.65 0.55
C ALA A 164 8.76 2.79 0.27
N LEU A 165 9.54 3.37 1.19
CA LEU A 165 10.99 3.46 1.03
C LEU A 165 11.66 2.06 1.00
N ARG A 166 11.24 1.13 1.85
CA ARG A 166 11.75 -0.26 1.82
C ARG A 166 11.48 -0.94 0.48
N GLY A 167 10.27 -0.76 -0.07
CA GLY A 167 9.90 -1.28 -1.38
C GLY A 167 10.74 -0.70 -2.51
N LEU A 168 10.96 0.62 -2.52
CA LEU A 168 11.81 1.29 -3.50
C LEU A 168 13.28 0.87 -3.40
N ALA A 169 13.78 0.65 -2.18
CA ALA A 169 15.13 0.12 -1.97
C ALA A 169 15.26 -1.28 -2.60
N ALA A 170 14.33 -2.19 -2.31
CA ALA A 170 14.34 -3.54 -2.88
C ALA A 170 14.27 -3.53 -4.42
N ILE A 171 13.47 -2.63 -5.02
CA ILE A 171 13.41 -2.47 -6.47
C ILE A 171 14.74 -1.96 -7.04
N ALA A 172 15.41 -1.01 -6.37
CA ALA A 172 16.72 -0.52 -6.79
C ALA A 172 17.76 -1.64 -6.81
N PHE A 173 17.81 -2.46 -5.75
CA PHE A 173 18.64 -3.67 -5.69
C PHE A 173 18.35 -4.62 -6.87
N THR A 174 17.07 -4.90 -7.12
CA THR A 174 16.66 -5.84 -8.18
C THR A 174 17.04 -5.35 -9.58
N ARG A 175 17.15 -4.03 -9.78
CA ARG A 175 17.62 -3.43 -11.03
C ARG A 175 19.13 -3.22 -11.10
N GLY A 176 19.88 -3.66 -10.08
CA GLY A 176 21.33 -3.55 -10.01
C GLY A 176 21.85 -2.18 -9.56
N ASP A 177 20.97 -1.24 -9.16
CA ASP A 177 21.37 0.04 -8.58
C ASP A 177 21.54 -0.11 -7.07
N LEU A 178 22.61 -0.82 -6.68
CA LEU A 178 22.89 -1.16 -5.28
C LEU A 178 23.12 0.08 -4.44
N THR A 179 23.81 1.08 -4.98
CA THR A 179 24.09 2.35 -4.28
C THR A 179 22.79 3.04 -3.88
N LYS A 180 21.87 3.24 -4.83
CA LYS A 180 20.57 3.83 -4.54
C LYS A 180 19.75 2.98 -3.56
N GLY A 181 19.82 1.65 -3.68
CA GLY A 181 19.17 0.74 -2.74
C GLY A 181 19.65 0.96 -1.30
N ARG A 182 20.97 1.00 -1.09
CA ARG A 182 21.60 1.25 0.21
C ARG A 182 21.22 2.62 0.77
N GLU A 183 21.36 3.68 -0.03
CA GLU A 183 20.96 5.05 0.36
C GLU A 183 19.48 5.13 0.76
N THR A 184 18.62 4.39 0.07
CA THR A 184 17.18 4.36 0.37
C THR A 184 16.89 3.63 1.68
N TYR A 185 17.59 2.53 2.00
CA TYR A 185 17.49 1.88 3.30
C TYR A 185 18.05 2.76 4.43
N GLU A 186 19.16 3.44 4.22
CA GLU A 186 19.72 4.41 5.18
C GLU A 186 18.72 5.52 5.49
N ARG A 187 18.11 6.10 4.45
CA ARG A 187 17.05 7.10 4.59
C ARG A 187 15.84 6.55 5.35
N THR A 188 15.47 5.28 5.11
CA THR A 188 14.39 4.62 5.85
C THR A 188 14.69 4.58 7.35
N ILE A 189 15.93 4.23 7.72
CA ILE A 189 16.38 4.18 9.11
C ILE A 189 16.42 5.58 9.73
N GLU A 190 16.89 6.59 8.98
CA GLU A 190 16.92 7.99 9.42
C GLU A 190 15.51 8.51 9.72
N VAL A 191 14.56 8.32 8.79
CA VAL A 191 13.16 8.73 8.94
C VAL A 191 12.54 8.05 10.16
N THR A 192 12.71 6.74 10.28
CA THR A 192 12.18 5.97 11.40
C THR A 192 12.75 6.47 12.73
N THR A 193 14.06 6.69 12.80
CA THR A 193 14.75 7.12 14.03
C THR A 193 14.28 8.50 14.50
N ARG A 194 14.00 9.42 13.56
CA ARG A 194 13.61 10.79 13.89
C ARG A 194 12.12 10.96 14.17
N HIS A 195 11.27 10.19 13.48
CA HIS A 195 9.85 10.49 13.41
C HIS A 195 8.95 9.38 13.96
N ALA A 196 9.52 8.24 14.36
CA ALA A 196 8.76 7.16 14.97
C ALA A 196 7.90 7.63 16.17
N PRO A 197 6.69 7.07 16.35
CA PRO A 197 5.81 7.40 17.47
C PRO A 197 6.37 6.99 18.84
N SER A 198 7.33 6.05 18.89
CA SER A 198 8.03 5.68 20.12
C SER A 198 9.40 5.08 19.84
N PRO A 199 10.33 5.08 20.83
CA PRO A 199 11.62 4.41 20.69
C PRO A 199 11.50 2.91 20.42
N ASP A 200 10.54 2.24 21.06
CA ASP A 200 10.25 0.82 20.87
C ASP A 200 9.79 0.52 19.43
N TYR A 201 8.93 1.39 18.88
CA TYR A 201 8.56 1.32 17.47
C TYR A 201 9.78 1.53 16.57
N ALA A 202 10.63 2.51 16.87
CA ALA A 202 11.81 2.81 16.07
C ALA A 202 12.79 1.63 16.03
N VAL A 203 13.10 1.03 17.18
CA VAL A 203 14.00 -0.12 17.29
C VAL A 203 13.47 -1.31 16.50
N ARG A 204 12.20 -1.68 16.70
CA ARG A 204 11.58 -2.79 15.97
C ARG A 204 11.58 -2.55 14.47
N THR A 205 11.14 -1.38 14.05
CA THR A 205 11.04 -1.03 12.64
C THR A 205 12.44 -0.99 12.01
N ASN A 206 13.45 -0.38 12.66
CA ASN A 206 14.80 -0.39 12.12
C ASN A 206 15.39 -1.80 12.02
N ALA A 207 15.14 -2.68 13.00
CA ALA A 207 15.56 -4.07 12.92
C ALA A 207 14.93 -4.80 11.70
N GLU A 208 13.64 -4.62 11.45
CA GLU A 208 13.00 -5.15 10.24
C GLU A 208 13.61 -4.57 8.95
N THR A 209 13.97 -3.28 8.94
CA THR A 209 14.64 -2.66 7.79
C THR A 209 15.98 -3.33 7.51
N TYR A 210 16.79 -3.58 8.56
CA TYR A 210 18.05 -4.31 8.42
C TYR A 210 17.87 -5.76 7.97
N LEU A 211 16.80 -6.43 8.41
CA LEU A 211 16.47 -7.78 7.94
C LEU A 211 16.25 -7.79 6.42
N LEU A 212 15.41 -6.88 5.91
CA LEU A 212 15.12 -6.75 4.48
C LEU A 212 16.37 -6.33 3.68
N TRP A 213 17.17 -5.42 4.23
CA TRP A 213 18.42 -5.00 3.60
C TRP A 213 19.41 -6.18 3.51
N THR A 214 19.54 -6.96 4.59
CA THR A 214 20.35 -8.19 4.58
C THR A 214 19.90 -9.16 3.48
N GLN A 215 18.58 -9.39 3.36
CA GLN A 215 18.01 -10.25 2.34
C GLN A 215 18.31 -9.76 0.92
N THR A 216 18.18 -8.47 0.66
CA THR A 216 18.42 -7.89 -0.68
C THR A 216 19.90 -7.92 -1.07
N GLU A 217 20.82 -7.66 -0.13
CA GLU A 217 22.27 -7.81 -0.36
C GLU A 217 22.62 -9.28 -0.63
N LEU A 218 22.06 -10.22 0.14
CA LEU A 218 22.25 -11.66 -0.08
C LEU A 218 21.78 -12.11 -1.46
N LEU A 219 20.63 -11.59 -1.93
CA LEU A 219 20.11 -11.92 -3.26
C LEU A 219 21.05 -11.44 -4.38
N GLN A 220 21.83 -10.37 -4.14
CA GLN A 220 22.86 -9.89 -5.05
C GLN A 220 24.23 -10.52 -4.80
N ALA A 221 24.32 -11.51 -3.89
CA ALA A 221 25.57 -12.13 -3.44
C ALA A 221 26.60 -11.15 -2.82
N GLU A 222 26.12 -10.01 -2.31
CA GLU A 222 26.93 -9.00 -1.62
C GLU A 222 27.17 -9.40 -0.16
N CYS A 223 28.03 -10.40 0.04
CA CYS A 223 28.14 -11.10 1.32
C CYS A 223 28.66 -10.23 2.48
N ILE A 224 29.64 -9.35 2.26
CA ILE A 224 30.19 -8.49 3.31
C ILE A 224 29.17 -7.43 3.75
N PRO A 225 28.57 -6.64 2.83
CA PRO A 225 27.47 -5.74 3.18
C PRO A 225 26.32 -6.47 3.87
N ALA A 226 25.88 -7.63 3.36
CA ALA A 226 24.82 -8.42 3.98
C ALA A 226 25.15 -8.77 5.44
N LEU A 227 26.37 -9.23 5.70
CA LEU A 227 26.81 -9.58 7.06
C LEU A 227 26.80 -8.36 7.99
N GLN A 228 27.21 -7.19 7.50
CA GLN A 228 27.16 -5.95 8.28
C GLN A 228 25.72 -5.60 8.67
N GLN A 229 24.78 -5.64 7.71
CA GLN A 229 23.38 -5.34 7.99
C GLN A 229 22.73 -6.35 8.95
N LEU A 230 23.10 -7.63 8.81
CA LEU A 230 22.66 -8.68 9.73
C LEU A 230 23.06 -8.36 11.17
N GLN A 231 24.33 -7.94 11.37
CA GLN A 231 24.85 -7.57 12.68
C GLN A 231 24.11 -6.37 13.27
N SER A 232 23.92 -5.31 12.47
CA SER A 232 23.19 -4.12 12.89
C SER A 232 21.75 -4.43 13.29
N GLY A 233 21.07 -5.29 12.51
CA GLY A 233 19.72 -5.75 12.85
C GLY A 233 19.66 -6.52 14.16
N LEU A 234 20.57 -7.47 14.38
CA LEU A 234 20.60 -8.27 15.61
C LEU A 234 20.92 -7.44 16.87
N GLN A 235 21.77 -6.43 16.75
CA GLN A 235 22.04 -5.49 17.84
C GLN A 235 20.77 -4.74 18.26
N LEU A 236 19.89 -4.41 17.31
CA LEU A 236 18.59 -3.81 17.61
C LEU A 236 17.60 -4.82 18.18
N VAL A 237 17.58 -6.06 17.67
CA VAL A 237 16.73 -7.14 18.22
C VAL A 237 17.00 -7.34 19.72
N ALA A 238 18.26 -7.26 20.17
CA ALA A 238 18.59 -7.34 21.59
C ALA A 238 17.90 -6.27 22.45
N GLN A 239 17.57 -5.11 21.87
CA GLN A 239 16.91 -3.98 22.52
C GLN A 239 15.38 -4.04 22.43
N VAL A 240 14.81 -4.90 21.57
CA VAL A 240 13.36 -5.10 21.44
C VAL A 240 12.80 -5.68 22.73
N LYS A 241 11.57 -5.27 23.11
CA LYS A 241 10.87 -5.82 24.29
C LYS A 241 10.77 -7.34 24.26
N PRO A 242 10.89 -8.03 25.42
CA PRO A 242 10.94 -9.50 25.49
C PRO A 242 9.83 -10.22 24.71
N GLY A 243 8.57 -9.75 24.82
CA GLY A 243 7.42 -10.42 24.17
C GLY A 243 7.43 -10.42 22.63
N LEU A 244 8.24 -9.57 21.98
CA LEU A 244 8.38 -9.54 20.52
C LEU A 244 9.77 -10.00 20.06
N ARG A 245 10.74 -10.06 20.98
CA ARG A 245 12.15 -10.29 20.67
C ARG A 245 12.39 -11.67 20.05
N GLU A 246 11.76 -12.72 20.58
CA GLU A 246 11.98 -14.09 20.11
C GLU A 246 11.51 -14.27 18.67
N GLY A 247 10.29 -13.81 18.35
CA GLY A 247 9.77 -13.89 16.99
C GLY A 247 10.60 -13.08 15.99
N MET A 248 11.14 -11.93 16.37
CA MET A 248 12.08 -11.20 15.51
C MET A 248 13.39 -11.96 15.34
N LYS A 249 13.96 -12.49 16.43
CA LYS A 249 15.20 -13.26 16.35
C LYS A 249 15.06 -14.46 15.41
N GLU A 250 13.92 -15.15 15.45
CA GLU A 250 13.63 -16.27 14.56
C GLU A 250 13.69 -15.87 13.08
N GLN A 251 13.18 -14.69 12.71
CA GLN A 251 13.27 -14.18 11.33
C GLN A 251 14.72 -13.96 10.88
N PHE A 252 15.60 -13.50 11.78
CA PHE A 252 17.03 -13.37 11.49
C PHE A 252 17.72 -14.75 11.41
N ASP A 253 17.35 -15.69 12.28
CA ASP A 253 17.88 -17.06 12.26
C ASP A 253 17.52 -17.80 10.95
N GLN A 254 16.39 -17.47 10.31
CA GLN A 254 16.03 -18.00 9.00
C GLN A 254 17.01 -17.60 7.88
N LEU A 255 17.82 -16.55 8.07
CA LEU A 255 18.84 -16.15 7.10
C LEU A 255 20.12 -17.00 7.14
N ILE A 256 20.29 -17.86 8.15
CA ILE A 256 21.49 -18.68 8.33
C ILE A 256 21.74 -19.62 7.16
N ALA A 257 20.70 -20.38 6.78
CA ALA A 257 20.82 -21.33 5.68
C ALA A 257 21.14 -20.60 4.36
N PRO A 258 20.42 -19.52 3.97
CA PRO A 258 20.79 -18.67 2.85
C PRO A 258 22.25 -18.17 2.90
N PHE A 259 22.71 -17.66 4.04
CA PHE A 259 24.10 -17.21 4.20
C PHE A 259 25.09 -18.34 3.98
N ARG A 260 24.84 -19.54 4.51
CA ARG A 260 25.73 -20.70 4.31
C ARG A 260 25.79 -21.16 2.86
N VAL A 261 24.69 -20.99 2.12
CA VAL A 261 24.61 -21.35 0.70
C VAL A 261 25.32 -20.31 -0.17
N VAL A 262 25.03 -19.03 0.03
CA VAL A 262 25.51 -17.94 -0.84
C VAL A 262 26.91 -17.46 -0.44
N CYS A 263 27.21 -17.45 0.87
CA CYS A 263 28.38 -16.84 1.47
C CYS A 263 29.17 -17.85 2.32
N ALA A 264 29.37 -19.06 1.79
CA ALA A 264 29.89 -20.24 2.52
C ALA A 264 31.22 -20.03 3.27
N SER A 265 32.05 -19.06 2.86
CA SER A 265 33.34 -18.76 3.47
C SER A 265 33.28 -17.76 4.64
N LEU A 266 32.12 -17.18 4.94
CA LEU A 266 31.98 -16.14 5.96
C LEU A 266 31.52 -16.70 7.30
N GLN A 267 32.19 -16.25 8.36
CA GLN A 267 31.80 -16.56 9.73
C GLN A 267 30.63 -15.67 10.15
N LEU A 268 29.53 -16.30 10.59
CA LEU A 268 28.36 -15.60 11.09
C LEU A 268 28.62 -15.01 12.48
N PRO A 269 27.93 -13.91 12.84
CA PRO A 269 28.12 -13.28 14.14
C PRO A 269 27.58 -14.15 15.28
N PRO A 270 28.13 -14.04 16.49
CA PRO A 270 27.60 -14.75 17.66
C PRO A 270 26.15 -14.34 17.94
N GLY A 271 25.28 -15.31 18.24
CA GLY A 271 23.85 -15.11 18.49
C GLY A 271 22.92 -15.52 17.35
N VAL A 272 23.50 -15.79 16.17
CA VAL A 272 22.83 -16.34 14.99
C VAL A 272 22.99 -17.87 15.02
N GLY A 273 21.88 -18.61 15.15
CA GLY A 273 21.89 -20.09 15.13
C GLY A 273 22.07 -20.75 16.50
N GLY A 274 21.90 -19.99 17.59
CA GLY A 274 21.76 -20.53 18.93
C GLY A 274 20.34 -21.03 19.19
N SER A 275 20.01 -22.21 18.64
CA SER A 275 18.94 -23.04 19.20
C SER A 275 19.44 -23.47 20.58
N GLY A 276 18.77 -23.04 21.64
CA GLY A 276 18.82 -23.77 22.90
C GLY A 276 18.41 -25.22 22.63
N ARG A 277 19.40 -26.10 22.61
CA ARG A 277 19.27 -27.52 22.93
C ARG A 277 20.42 -27.82 23.87
N ASP A 278 20.20 -27.44 25.12
CA ASP A 278 20.61 -28.23 26.28
C ASP A 278 19.32 -28.65 26.98
#